data_AF-A0A8X6FK43-F1
#
_entry.id   AF-A0A8X6FK43-F1
#
_cell.length_a   1.000
_cell.length_b   1.000
_cell.length_c   1.000
_cell.angle_alpha   90.00
_cell.angle_beta   90.00
_cell.angle_gamma   90.00
#
_symmetry.space_group_name_H-M   'P 1'
#
loop_
_entity.id
_entity.type
_entity.pdbx_description
1 polymer ?
#
loop_
_entity_poly.entity_id
_entity_poly.type
_entity_poly.pdbx_seq_one_letter_code
_entity_poly.pdbx_strand_id
1 'polypeptide(L)' 'AKNLAFLSEPFSVENDLMSPTLKVRRGQARKHYENLILSLYNEGPLL' A
#
# COMPACT_ATOMS: atom_id res chain seq x y z
N ALA A 1 -12.89 -6.15 9.39
CA ALA A 1 -13.06 -4.94 8.57
C ALA A 1 -13.23 -5.40 7.13
N LYS A 2 -14.30 -4.99 6.42
CA LYS A 2 -14.61 -5.46 5.06
C LYS A 2 -13.93 -4.63 3.95
N ASN A 3 -13.01 -3.70 4.25
CA ASN A 3 -12.16 -3.02 3.25
C ASN A 3 -10.90 -2.35 3.85
N LEU A 4 -10.35 -2.93 4.91
CA LEU A 4 -9.10 -2.44 5.50
C LEU A 4 -8.04 -3.53 5.45
N ALA A 5 -6.82 -3.14 5.12
CA ALA A 5 -5.63 -3.97 5.25
C ALA A 5 -4.68 -3.35 6.28
N PHE A 6 -4.23 -4.17 7.24
CA PHE A 6 -3.15 -3.83 8.15
C PHE A 6 -1.90 -4.56 7.69
N LEU A 7 -0.83 -3.82 7.46
CA LEU A 7 0.43 -4.34 6.95
C LEU A 7 1.51 -4.20 8.03
N SER A 8 2.29 -5.26 8.22
CA SER A 8 3.40 -5.27 9.17
C SER A 8 4.72 -4.79 8.57
N GLU A 9 4.85 -4.82 7.25
CA GLU A 9 6.06 -4.37 6.56
C GLU A 9 6.10 -2.83 6.45
N PRO A 10 7.16 -2.18 6.94
CA PRO A 10 7.30 -0.73 6.82
C PRO A 10 7.68 -0.31 5.40
N PHE A 11 7.41 0.94 5.05
CA PHE A 11 8.02 1.53 3.87
C PHE A 11 9.50 1.77 4.17
N SER A 12 10.36 1.39 3.25
CA SER A 12 11.81 1.51 3.41
C SER A 12 12.47 1.86 2.07
N VAL A 13 13.75 2.20 2.14
CA VAL A 13 14.54 2.43 0.92
C VAL A 13 14.88 1.07 0.28
N GLU A 14 15.07 0.05 1.11
CA GLU A 14 15.43 -1.32 0.77
C GLU A 14 14.33 -2.03 -0.03
N ASN A 15 13.05 -1.77 0.27
CA ASN A 15 11.91 -2.27 -0.50
C ASN A 15 11.45 -1.33 -1.63
N ASP A 16 12.24 -0.31 -1.96
CA ASP A 16 11.98 0.67 -3.04
C ASP A 16 10.64 1.44 -2.88
N LEU A 17 10.07 1.46 -1.67
CA LEU A 17 8.88 2.25 -1.37
C LEU A 17 9.24 3.67 -0.93
N MET A 18 10.51 3.93 -0.60
CA MET A 18 11.01 5.25 -0.23
C MET A 18 12.19 5.72 -1.08
N SER A 19 12.31 7.02 -1.26
CA SER A 19 13.53 7.65 -1.76
C SER A 19 14.63 7.62 -0.70
N PRO A 20 15.91 7.79 -1.08
CA PRO A 20 17.01 7.95 -0.11
C PRO A 20 16.79 9.10 0.88
N THR A 21 15.95 10.07 0.52
CA THR A 21 15.53 11.20 1.37
C THR A 21 14.26 10.93 2.18
N LEU A 22 13.88 9.66 2.32
CA LEU A 22 12.74 9.19 3.12
C LEU A 22 11.38 9.77 2.70
N LYS A 23 11.20 10.05 1.40
CA LYS A 23 9.89 10.36 0.83
C LYS A 23 9.30 9.11 0.18
N VAL A 24 8.00 8.91 0.32
CA VAL A 24 7.31 7.78 -0.33
C VAL A 24 7.39 7.90 -1.85
N ARG A 25 7.81 6.84 -2.52
CA ARG A 25 7.77 6.71 -3.98
C ARG A 25 6.36 6.32 -4.41
N ARG A 26 5.45 7.30 -4.53
CA ARG A 26 4.02 7.06 -4.81
C ARG A 26 3.77 6.11 -5.98
N GLY A 27 4.54 6.26 -7.07
CA GLY A 27 4.41 5.39 -8.24
C GLY A 27 4.71 3.92 -7.94
N GLN A 28 5.78 3.66 -7.17
CA GLN A 28 6.17 2.31 -6.77
C GLN A 28 5.20 1.74 -5.73
N ALA A 29 4.84 2.52 -4.72
CA ALA A 29 3.85 2.11 -3.73
C ALA A 29 2.50 1.76 -4.36
N ARG A 30 2.02 2.55 -5.33
CA ARG A 30 0.78 2.24 -6.06
C ARG A 30 0.88 0.91 -6.80
N LYS A 31 1.97 0.66 -7.53
CA LYS A 31 2.16 -0.61 -8.25
C LYS A 31 2.24 -1.79 -7.29
N HIS A 32 2.99 -1.63 -6.19
CA HIS A 32 3.19 -2.68 -5.19
C HIS A 32 1.87 -3.10 -4.54
N TYR A 33 1.00 -2.14 -4.20
CA TYR A 33 -0.27 -2.40 -3.52
C TYR A 33 -1.50 -2.43 -4.44
N GLU A 34 -1.33 -2.41 -5.77
CA GLU A 34 -2.44 -2.28 -6.72
C GLU A 34 -3.51 -3.37 -6.53
N ASN A 35 -3.08 -4.64 -6.52
CA ASN A 35 -3.99 -5.78 -6.38
C ASN A 35 -4.71 -5.79 -5.02
N LEU A 36 -3.99 -5.43 -3.95
CA LEU A 36 -4.57 -5.33 -2.61
C LEU A 36 -5.63 -4.23 -2.56
N ILE A 37 -5.32 -3.04 -3.08
CA ILE A 37 -6.27 -1.92 -3.09
C ILE A 37 -7.52 -2.29 -3.92
N LEU A 38 -7.34 -2.96 -5.07
CA LEU A 38 -8.46 -3.43 -5.89
C LEU A 38 -9.33 -4.46 -5.15
N SER A 39 -8.74 -5.39 -4.39
CA SER A 39 -9.52 -6.34 -3.61
C SER A 39 -10.35 -5.64 -2.52
N LEU A 40 -9.77 -4.65 -1.83
CA LEU A 40 -10.48 -3.87 -0.81
C LEU A 40 -11.65 -3.07 -1.40
N TYR A 41 -11.51 -2.55 -2.62
CA TYR A 41 -12.64 -1.91 -3.32
C TYR A 41 -13.77 -2.90 -3.64
N ASN A 42 -13.43 -4.15 -4.01
CA ASN A 42 -14.42 -5.19 -4.29
C ASN A 42 -15.16 -5.65 -3.03
N GLU A 43 -14.53 -5.62 -1.86
CA GLU A 43 -15.15 -6.05 -0.60
C GLU A 43 -16.20 -5.05 -0.06
N GLY A 44 -16.16 -3.77 -0.50
CA GLY A 44 -17.17 -2.75 -0.21
C GLY A 44 -16.97 -2.00 1.12
N PRO A 45 -17.77 -0.96 1.41
CA PRO A 45 -17.56 -0.09 2.58
C PRO A 45 -17.69 -0.83 3.93
N LEU A 46 -17.00 -0.31 4.95
CA LEU A 46 -17.33 -0.60 6.34
C LEU A 46 -18.67 0.07 6.66
N LEU A 47 -19.75 -0.68 6.48
CA LEU A 47 -21.13 -0.39 6.94
C LEU A 47 -21.55 1.08 6.91
#